data_AF-A0A811GIC6-F1
#
_entry.id   AF-A0A811GIC6-F1
#
_cell.length_a   1.000
_cell.length_b   1.000
_cell.length_c   1.000
_cell.angle_alpha   90.00
_cell.angle_beta   90.00
_cell.angle_gamma   90.00
#
_symmetry.space_group_name_H-M   'P 1'
#
loop_
_entity.id
_entity.type
_entity.pdbx_description
1 polymer ?
#
loop_
_entity_poly.entity_id
_entity_poly.type
_entity_poly.pdbx_seq_one_letter_code
_entity_poly.pdbx_strand_id
1 'polypeptide(L)' 'MSDELELSPNSKYISEIYTDESELEMLKMDLVIVADTVNEWLEENTPIDPDICRYMGMLFLSLANRLEPN' A
#
# COMPACT_ATOMS: atom_id res chain seq x y z
N MET A 1 -15.34 -5.44 -14.86
CA MET A 1 -14.45 -6.25 -13.98
C MET A 1 -14.23 -5.59 -12.62
N SER A 2 -14.93 -4.49 -12.30
CA SER A 2 -14.79 -3.76 -11.03
C SER A 2 -15.68 -4.34 -9.93
N ASP A 3 -16.87 -4.84 -10.28
CA ASP A 3 -17.93 -5.17 -9.32
C ASP A 3 -17.70 -6.46 -8.49
N GLU A 4 -16.81 -7.37 -8.93
CA GLU A 4 -16.61 -8.66 -8.23
C GLU A 4 -15.68 -8.56 -7.01
N LEU A 5 -14.78 -7.56 -6.98
CA LEU A 5 -13.92 -7.30 -5.82
C LEU A 5 -14.63 -6.49 -4.72
N GLU A 6 -15.67 -5.73 -5.08
CA GLU A 6 -16.47 -4.89 -4.16
C GLU A 6 -17.42 -5.72 -3.27
N LEU A 7 -17.63 -7.01 -3.59
CA LEU A 7 -18.60 -7.88 -2.91
C LEU A 7 -17.98 -8.81 -1.85
N SER A 8 -16.68 -8.71 -1.61
CA SER A 8 -16.05 -9.43 -0.48
C SER A 8 -16.44 -8.73 0.82
N PRO A 9 -16.98 -9.44 1.83
CA PRO A 9 -17.26 -8.84 3.14
C PRO A 9 -16.02 -8.25 3.84
N ASN A 10 -14.82 -8.53 3.31
CA ASN A 10 -13.54 -8.02 3.80
C ASN A 10 -12.88 -6.99 2.86
N SER A 11 -13.49 -6.62 1.72
CA SER A 11 -12.95 -5.54 0.89
C SER A 11 -13.37 -4.20 1.47
N LYS A 12 -12.41 -3.49 2.08
CA LYS A 12 -12.57 -2.08 2.49
C LYS A 12 -11.75 -1.20 1.56
N TYR A 13 -12.33 -0.09 1.12
CA TYR A 13 -11.58 0.96 0.42
C TYR A 13 -10.54 1.57 1.37
N ILE A 14 -9.40 2.02 0.84
CA ILE A 14 -8.36 2.66 1.66
C ILE A 14 -8.91 3.87 2.43
N SER A 15 -9.82 4.65 1.82
CA SER A 15 -10.52 5.76 2.48
C SER A 15 -11.44 5.35 3.63
N GLU A 16 -11.83 4.07 3.72
CA GLU A 16 -12.63 3.53 4.83
C GLU A 16 -11.76 3.00 5.97
N ILE A 17 -10.47 2.75 5.70
CA ILE A 17 -9.48 2.32 6.70
C ILE A 17 -8.95 3.51 7.50
N TYR A 18 -8.92 4.70 6.90
CA TYR A 18 -8.36 5.92 7.48
C TYR A 18 -9.43 7.01 7.56
N THR A 19 -9.75 7.41 8.80
CA THR A 19 -10.66 8.54 9.06
C THR A 19 -9.93 9.89 9.08
N ASP A 20 -8.61 9.88 9.18
CA ASP A 20 -7.75 11.06 9.12
C ASP A 20 -7.24 11.27 7.68
N GLU A 21 -7.59 12.42 7.10
CA GLU A 21 -7.21 12.79 5.73
C GLU A 21 -5.70 12.94 5.56
N SER A 22 -4.98 13.39 6.60
CA SER A 22 -3.52 13.52 6.56
C SER A 22 -2.83 12.16 6.55
N GLU A 23 -3.30 11.19 7.35
CA GLU A 23 -2.80 9.81 7.31
C GLU A 23 -3.07 9.17 5.95
N LEU A 24 -4.25 9.41 5.38
CA LEU A 24 -4.63 8.89 4.07
C LEU A 24 -3.73 9.44 2.94
N GLU A 25 -3.44 10.74 2.95
CA GLU A 25 -2.56 11.35 1.95
C GLU A 25 -1.11 10.86 2.07
N MET A 26 -0.60 10.71 3.30
CA MET A 26 0.73 10.11 3.50
C MET A 26 0.80 8.69 2.96
N LEU A 27 -0.19 7.84 3.26
CA LEU A 27 -0.24 6.47 2.73
C LEU A 27 -0.26 6.44 1.19
N LYS A 28 -1.02 7.34 0.55
CA LYS A 28 -1.04 7.43 -0.91
C LYS A 28 0.34 7.80 -1.47
N MET A 29 1.03 8.76 -0.87
CA MET A 29 2.40 9.12 -1.27
C MET A 29 3.35 7.93 -1.11
N ASP A 30 3.25 7.20 0.00
CA ASP A 30 4.08 6.01 0.26
C ASP A 30 3.85 4.92 -0.80
N LEU A 31 2.60 4.71 -1.24
CA LEU A 31 2.27 3.77 -2.31
C LEU A 31 2.80 4.20 -3.68
N VAL A 32 2.83 5.50 -3.96
CA VAL A 32 3.48 6.04 -5.17
C VAL A 32 4.97 5.74 -5.14
N ILE A 33 5.64 5.98 -4.01
CA ILE A 33 7.08 5.69 -3.84
C ILE A 33 7.36 4.19 -4.05
N VAL A 34 6.50 3.31 -3.52
CA VAL A 34 6.62 1.87 -3.74
C VAL A 34 6.54 1.53 -5.23
N ALA A 35 5.55 2.07 -5.93
CA ALA A 35 5.36 1.81 -7.36
C ALA A 35 6.57 2.30 -8.18
N ASP A 36 7.05 3.51 -7.90
CA ASP A 36 8.21 4.10 -8.58
C ASP A 36 9.48 3.27 -8.31
N THR A 37 9.72 2.88 -7.06
CA THR A 37 10.87 2.05 -6.67
C THR A 37 10.87 0.70 -7.39
N VAL A 38 9.70 0.05 -7.48
CA VAL A 38 9.56 -1.22 -8.20
C VAL A 38 9.76 -1.03 -9.70
N ASN A 39 9.25 0.08 -10.26
CA ASN A 39 9.41 0.41 -11.67
C ASN A 39 10.89 0.63 -12.03
N GLU A 40 11.62 1.43 -11.25
CA GLU A 40 13.06 1.65 -11.43
C GLU A 40 13.85 0.34 -11.34
N TRP A 41 13.49 -0.54 -10.40
CA TRP A 41 14.11 -1.85 -10.30
C TRP A 41 13.89 -2.72 -11.54
N LEU A 42 12.68 -2.71 -12.11
CA LEU A 42 12.33 -3.54 -13.27
C LEU A 42 12.87 -2.98 -14.59
N GLU A 43 12.75 -1.66 -14.79
CA GLU A 43 13.06 -0.99 -16.07
C GLU A 43 14.53 -0.58 -16.16
N GLU A 44 15.13 -0.12 -15.05
CA GLU A 44 16.50 0.41 -15.03
C GLU A 44 17.50 -0.54 -14.38
N ASN A 45 17.02 -1.68 -13.84
CA ASN A 45 17.81 -2.65 -13.09
C ASN A 45 18.54 -2.01 -11.88
N THR A 46 17.93 -0.96 -11.32
CA THR A 46 18.42 -0.25 -10.12
C THR A 46 18.16 -1.10 -8.89
N PRO A 47 19.19 -1.50 -8.11
CA PRO A 47 18.99 -2.28 -6.90
C PRO A 47 18.17 -1.51 -5.86
N ILE A 48 17.17 -2.17 -5.27
CA ILE A 48 16.39 -1.59 -4.18
C ILE A 48 17.21 -1.68 -2.89
N ASP A 49 17.34 -0.55 -2.18
CA ASP A 49 17.97 -0.49 -0.86
C ASP A 49 17.23 -1.41 0.13
N PRO A 50 17.92 -2.28 0.89
CA PRO A 50 17.29 -3.15 1.89
C PRO A 50 16.42 -2.41 2.92
N ASP A 51 16.77 -1.17 3.29
CA ASP A 51 16.01 -0.36 4.22
C ASP A 51 14.71 0.15 3.59
N ILE A 52 14.73 0.51 2.30
CA ILE A 52 13.52 0.83 1.52
C ILE A 52 12.63 -0.41 1.41
N CYS A 53 13.20 -1.56 1.07
CA CYS A 53 12.47 -2.84 1.06
C CYS A 53 11.79 -3.14 2.41
N ARG A 54 12.50 -2.93 3.52
CA ARG A 54 11.94 -3.12 4.86
C ARG A 54 10.79 -2.15 5.12
N TYR A 55 10.95 -0.88 4.77
CA TYR A 55 9.91 0.12 4.91
C TYR A 55 8.65 -0.24 4.13
N MET A 56 8.78 -0.63 2.85
CA MET A 56 7.64 -1.09 2.04
C MET A 56 6.93 -2.30 2.67
N GLY A 57 7.70 -3.27 3.19
CA GLY A 57 7.14 -4.42 3.89
C GLY A 57 6.35 -4.02 5.15
N MET A 58 6.86 -3.08 5.93
CA MET A 58 6.18 -2.55 7.13
C MET A 58 4.91 -1.77 6.77
N LEU A 59 4.92 -1.03 5.67
CA LEU A 59 3.74 -0.34 5.15
C LEU A 59 2.61 -1.33 4.85
N PHE A 60 2.90 -2.38 4.08
CA PHE A 60 1.91 -3.40 3.73
C PHE A 60 1.44 -4.19 4.96
N LEU A 61 2.33 -4.51 5.90
CA LEU A 61 1.96 -5.17 7.14
C LEU A 61 1.02 -4.30 7.99
N SER A 62 1.31 -2.99 8.11
CA SER A 62 0.45 -2.04 8.82
C SER A 62 -0.94 -1.96 8.20
N LEU A 63 -1.02 -1.91 6.86
CA LEU A 63 -2.29 -1.90 6.14
C LEU A 63 -3.06 -3.21 6.35
N ALA A 64 -2.39 -4.36 6.25
CA ALA A 64 -2.99 -5.67 6.49
C ALA A 64 -3.57 -5.77 7.90
N ASN A 65 -2.84 -5.34 8.92
CA ASN A 65 -3.30 -5.34 10.32
C ASN A 65 -4.54 -4.46 10.53
N ARG A 66 -4.71 -3.37 9.77
CA ARG A 66 -5.93 -2.53 9.84
C ARG A 66 -7.11 -3.15 9.08
N LEU A 67 -6.83 -3.99 8.09
CA LEU A 67 -7.85 -4.72 7.32
C LEU A 67 -8.33 -5.98 8.04
N GLU A 68 -7.49 -6.61 8.86
CA GLU A 68 -7.86 -7.78 9.66
C GLU A 68 -9.08 -7.45 10.56
N PRO A 69 -10.16 -8.25 10.50
CA PRO A 69 -11.28 -8.08 11.39
C PRO A 69 -10.87 -8.47 12.81
N ASN A 70 -10.98 -7.54 13.78
CA ASN A 70 -10.90 -7.84 15.21
C ASN A 70 -11.96 -8.87 15.63
#